data_AF-A0A3B0SNM2-F1
#
_entry.id   AF-A0A3B0SNM2-F1
#
_cell.length_a   1.000
_cell.length_b   1.000
_cell.length_c   1.000
_cell.angle_alpha   90.00
_cell.angle_beta   90.00
_cell.angle_gamma   90.00
#
_symmetry.space_group_name_H-M   'P 1'
#
loop_
_entity.id
_entity.type
_entity.pdbx_description
1 polymer ?
#
loop_
_entity_poly.entity_id
_entity_poly.type
_entity_poly.pdbx_seq_one_letter_code
_entity_poly.pdbx_strand_id
1 'polypeptide(L)' 'VIFGDTGVTAQPVDPGTTPPPTTTPGEMPEVSALLDQAQQAFDDANVALREGDLAGYADKVQRAQDLVNQAADLLNGG' A
#
# COMPACT_ATOMS: atom_id res chain seq x y z
N VAL A 1 -17.33 -16.23 -40.19
CA VAL A 1 -17.12 -15.09 -39.28
C VAL A 1 -16.26 -15.58 -38.14
N ILE A 2 -15.04 -15.05 -38.03
CA ILE A 2 -14.05 -15.31 -36.98
C ILE A 2 -13.85 -13.96 -36.30
N PHE A 3 -14.49 -13.78 -35.14
CA PHE A 3 -14.35 -12.55 -34.36
C PHE A 3 -13.12 -12.68 -33.47
N GLY A 4 -12.19 -11.74 -33.63
CA GLY A 4 -11.20 -11.44 -32.61
C GLY A 4 -11.86 -10.84 -31.38
N ASP A 5 -11.32 -11.15 -30.21
CA ASP A 5 -11.63 -10.44 -28.98
C ASP A 5 -10.40 -9.64 -28.56
N THR A 6 -10.29 -8.46 -29.16
CA THR A 6 -9.71 -7.31 -28.50
C THR A 6 -10.89 -6.51 -27.98
N GLY A 7 -11.14 -6.50 -26.67
CA GLY A 7 -12.22 -5.67 -26.14
C GLY A 7 -12.52 -5.88 -24.67
N VAL A 8 -11.99 -4.98 -23.83
CA VAL A 8 -12.59 -4.50 -22.57
C VAL A 8 -14.06 -4.92 -22.42
N THR A 9 -14.36 -5.76 -21.43
CA THR A 9 -15.70 -5.86 -20.86
C THR A 9 -15.63 -5.48 -19.39
N ALA A 10 -16.07 -4.25 -19.11
CA ALA A 10 -16.47 -3.84 -17.77
C ALA A 10 -17.53 -4.82 -17.26
N GLN A 11 -17.25 -5.55 -16.18
CA GLN A 11 -18.26 -6.35 -15.50
C GLN A 11 -19.25 -5.44 -14.76
N PRO A 12 -20.57 -5.76 -14.80
CA PRO A 12 -21.59 -5.00 -14.10
C PRO A 12 -21.42 -5.14 -12.58
N VAL A 13 -21.64 -4.04 -11.86
CA VAL A 13 -21.61 -3.96 -10.40
C VAL A 13 -22.82 -4.64 -9.77
N ASP A 14 -22.58 -5.68 -8.96
CA ASP A 14 -23.54 -6.24 -8.00
C ASP A 14 -23.35 -5.56 -6.63
N PRO A 15 -24.38 -4.93 -6.03
CA PRO A 15 -24.26 -4.23 -4.76
C PRO A 15 -24.38 -5.23 -3.60
N GLY A 16 -23.31 -5.95 -3.25
CA GLY A 16 -23.39 -6.84 -2.09
C GLY A 16 -22.19 -7.70 -1.74
N THR A 17 -21.17 -7.81 -2.59
CA THR A 17 -19.99 -8.64 -2.29
C THR A 17 -18.73 -7.87 -2.64
N THR A 18 -18.08 -7.32 -1.61
CA THR A 18 -16.67 -6.94 -1.68
C THR A 18 -15.91 -8.15 -2.23
N PRO A 19 -15.21 -8.02 -3.37
CA PRO A 19 -14.36 -9.09 -3.87
C PRO A 19 -13.39 -9.48 -2.74
N PRO A 20 -13.16 -10.78 -2.47
CA PRO A 20 -12.02 -11.13 -1.62
C PRO A 20 -10.78 -10.49 -2.26
N PRO A 21 -9.87 -9.89 -1.48
CA PRO A 21 -8.68 -9.30 -2.05
C PRO A 21 -8.00 -10.36 -2.92
N THR A 22 -7.85 -10.05 -4.21
CA THR A 22 -7.00 -10.81 -5.13
C THR A 22 -5.60 -10.76 -4.53
N THR A 23 -5.27 -11.77 -3.74
CA THR A 23 -3.89 -12.04 -3.34
C THR A 23 -3.30 -12.80 -4.52
N THR A 24 -2.61 -12.09 -5.40
CA THR A 24 -1.74 -12.75 -6.38
C THR A 24 -0.82 -13.68 -5.61
N PRO A 25 -0.73 -14.99 -5.94
CA PRO A 25 0.20 -15.90 -5.28
C PRO A 25 1.64 -15.42 -5.52
N GLY A 26 2.20 -14.68 -4.56
CA GLY A 26 3.50 -14.02 -4.67
C GLY A 26 3.52 -12.55 -4.20
N GLU A 27 2.37 -11.89 -4.09
CA GLU A 27 2.27 -10.64 -3.32
C GLU A 27 2.14 -11.03 -1.85
N MET A 28 3.11 -10.67 -1.02
CA MET A 28 2.90 -10.63 0.42
C MET A 28 2.05 -9.38 0.70
N PRO A 29 0.71 -9.47 0.85
CA PRO A 29 -0.14 -8.30 1.04
C PRO A 29 0.26 -7.52 2.30
N GLU A 30 0.87 -8.20 3.27
CA GLU A 30 1.39 -7.61 4.51
C GLU A 30 2.58 -6.69 4.25
N VAL A 31 3.50 -7.06 3.35
CA VAL A 31 4.64 -6.20 2.96
C VAL A 31 4.13 -4.96 2.25
N SER A 32 3.27 -5.10 1.23
CA SER A 32 2.70 -3.95 0.53
C SER A 32 1.89 -3.04 1.47
N ALA A 33 1.12 -3.60 2.41
CA ALA A 33 0.37 -2.82 3.39
C ALA A 33 1.28 -2.06 4.37
N LEU A 34 2.44 -2.63 4.75
CA LEU A 34 3.42 -1.95 5.59
C LEU A 34 4.13 -0.82 4.83
N LEU A 35 4.48 -1.03 3.55
CA LEU A 35 5.07 0.03 2.73
C LEU A 35 4.08 1.18 2.48
N ASP A 36 2.80 0.88 2.25
CA ASP A 36 1.78 1.91 2.05
C ASP A 36 1.61 2.78 3.32
N GLN A 37 1.57 2.14 4.50
CA GLN A 37 1.56 2.84 5.78
C GLN A 37 2.84 3.67 6.00
N ALA A 38 4.00 3.17 5.57
CA ALA A 38 5.26 3.90 5.66
C ALA A 38 5.25 5.15 4.76
N GLN A 39 4.74 5.03 3.53
CA GLN A 39 4.57 6.18 2.64
C GLN A 39 3.65 7.22 3.26
N GLN A 40 2.50 6.81 3.79
CA GLN A 40 1.58 7.74 4.43
C GLN A 40 2.24 8.45 5.61
N ALA A 41 3.03 7.74 6.43
CA ALA A 41 3.78 8.35 7.53
C ALA A 41 4.82 9.38 7.03
N PHE A 42 5.49 9.14 5.90
CA PHE A 42 6.38 10.14 5.29
C PHE A 42 5.63 11.36 4.75
N ASP A 43 4.46 11.19 4.14
CA ASP A 43 3.64 12.32 3.70
C ASP A 43 3.18 13.17 4.89
N ASP A 44 2.73 12.52 5.95
CA ASP A 44 2.36 13.15 7.21
C ASP A 44 3.55 13.85 7.87
N ALA A 45 4.76 13.31 7.71
CA ALA A 45 6.00 13.92 8.18
C ALA A 45 6.32 15.17 7.36
N ASN A 46 6.17 15.11 6.03
CA ASN A 46 6.36 16.27 5.16
C ASN A 46 5.37 17.39 5.48
N VAL A 47 4.13 17.07 5.86
CA VAL A 47 3.17 18.06 6.37
C VAL A 47 3.67 18.67 7.66
N ALA A 48 4.08 17.87 8.64
CA ALA A 48 4.63 18.36 9.91
C ALA A 48 5.85 19.29 9.68
N LEU A 49 6.74 18.94 8.75
CA LEU A 49 7.86 19.79 8.32
C LEU A 49 7.40 21.15 7.79
N ARG A 50 6.35 21.17 6.95
CA ARG A 50 5.80 22.42 6.40
C ARG A 50 5.11 23.27 7.46
N GLU A 51 4.50 22.63 8.46
CA GLU A 51 3.87 23.29 9.60
C GLU A 51 4.88 23.75 10.66
N GLY A 52 6.16 23.38 10.51
CA GLY A 52 7.23 23.70 11.47
C GLY A 52 7.25 22.77 12.69
N ASP A 53 6.49 21.69 12.67
CA ASP A 53 6.42 20.69 13.72
C ASP A 53 7.55 19.66 13.57
N LEU A 54 8.76 20.06 13.98
CA LEU A 54 9.95 19.22 13.88
C LEU A 54 9.88 17.97 14.78
N ALA A 55 9.14 18.05 15.89
CA ALA A 55 8.93 16.92 16.78
C ALA A 55 8.04 15.85 16.14
N GLY A 56 6.88 16.22 15.60
CA GLY A 56 6.02 15.26 14.89
C GLY A 56 6.62 14.78 13.57
N TYR A 57 7.45 15.57 12.89
CA TYR A 57 8.26 15.07 11.78
C TYR A 57 9.16 13.91 12.21
N ALA A 58 9.94 14.10 13.29
CA ALA A 58 10.86 13.06 13.77
C ALA A 58 10.11 11.78 14.18
N ASP A 59 9.00 11.92 14.92
CA ASP A 59 8.14 10.80 15.33
C ASP A 59 7.60 10.03 14.11
N LYS A 60 7.08 10.76 13.11
CA LYS A 60 6.52 10.16 11.89
C LYS A 60 7.59 9.51 11.00
N VAL A 61 8.78 10.09 10.92
CA VAL A 61 9.92 9.49 10.20
C VAL A 61 10.43 8.23 10.92
N GLN A 62 10.46 8.21 12.25
CA GLN A 62 10.75 6.98 12.99
C GLN A 62 9.71 5.91 12.73
N ARG A 63 8.41 6.28 12.75
CA ARG A 63 7.30 5.37 12.45
C ARG A 63 7.42 4.78 11.04
N ALA A 64 7.74 5.61 10.05
CA ALA A 64 7.90 5.16 8.68
C ALA A 64 9.08 4.19 8.53
N GLN A 65 10.22 4.47 9.16
CA GLN A 65 11.38 3.57 9.15
C GLN A 65 11.08 2.21 9.82
N ASP A 66 10.34 2.21 10.93
CA ASP A 66 9.94 0.97 11.61
C ASP A 66 9.05 0.09 10.71
N LEU A 67 8.09 0.69 10.00
CA LEU A 67 7.23 0.00 9.04
C LEU A 67 8.01 -0.57 7.86
N VAL A 68 8.98 0.19 7.32
CA VAL A 68 9.88 -0.29 6.25
C VAL A 68 10.75 -1.44 6.75
N ASN A 69 11.25 -1.37 7.98
CA ASN A 69 12.05 -2.45 8.56
C ASN A 69 11.21 -3.71 8.75
N GLN A 70 9.96 -3.61 9.24
CA GLN A 70 9.04 -4.74 9.33
C GLN A 70 8.76 -5.34 7.95
N ALA A 71 8.53 -4.49 6.94
CA ALA A 71 8.36 -4.95 5.57
C ALA A 71 9.59 -5.66 5.01
N ALA A 72 10.79 -5.15 5.30
CA ALA A 72 12.05 -5.72 4.84
C ALA A 72 12.39 -7.04 5.56
N ASP A 73 12.03 -7.16 6.84
CA ASP A 73 12.18 -8.39 7.63
C ASP A 73 11.25 -9.48 7.10
N LEU A 74 9.97 -9.16 6.85
CA LEU A 74 9.02 -10.08 6.21
C LEU A 74 9.48 -10.52 4.82
N LEU A 75 10.17 -9.66 4.07
CA LEU A 75 10.71 -9.98 2.75
C LEU A 75 11.98 -10.85 2.80
N ASN A 76 12.84 -10.66 3.81
CA ASN A 76 14.09 -11.44 3.97
C ASN A 76 13.94 -12.74 4.77
N GLY A 77 12.91 -12.83 5.63
CA GLY A 77 12.65 -13.98 6.49
C GLY A 77 11.68 -15.02 5.91
N GLY A 78 11.26 -14.87 4.65
CA GLY A 78 10.36 -15.76 3.91
C GLY A 78 11.06 -16.86 3.13
#